data_AF-A0A6A4TCD2-F1
#
_entry.id   AF-A0A6A4TCD2-F1
#
_cell.length_a   1.000
_cell.length_b   1.000
_cell.length_c   1.000
_cell.angle_alpha   90.00
_cell.angle_beta   90.00
_cell.angle_gamma   90.00
#
_symmetry.space_group_name_H-M   'P 1'
#
loop_
_entity.id
_entity.type
_entity.pdbx_description
1 polymer ?
#
loop_
_entity_poly.entity_id
_entity_poly.type
_entity_poly.pdbx_seq_one_letter_code
_entity_poly.pdbx_strand_id
1 'polypeptide(L)'
;MLMADFYRTVPLTGETPVEYWLRLNKAIDAAEEGLKRLGRHMEDPCQEAAMMFVKYCPGPTLTAVFKFKVPDKWTASEIQEQSNSYKVEIKDRYLTEILGGDKYVSCSVALPAFCHLSRLMESSDDDPAYVTTFKSTFRKDLETRKGNANIAYLMIATALDPRFKDLKCIPRAERSEVWASVTNLVKEQRVIAEKPMEENTSEPPKKKLTLLAASSESDSEQEEDSIENSVRRYRAEPAISSDSCPLEWWSKHAGSHSRLAPYAQKYLATPATSVPCERLFSLAGHIVQKKIASLSSENVNNLVCLSNWLSVEE
;
A
#
# COMPACT_ATOMS: atom_id res chain seq x y z
N MET A 1 -9.99 -46.84 5.12
CA MET A 1 -10.57 -45.70 4.39
C MET A 1 -10.01 -44.38 4.93
N LEU A 2 -10.14 -44.10 6.22
CA LEU A 2 -9.68 -42.86 6.88
C LEU A 2 -8.26 -42.37 6.52
N MET A 3 -7.25 -43.25 6.54
CA MET A 3 -5.88 -42.86 6.13
C MET A 3 -5.77 -42.60 4.62
N ALA A 4 -6.50 -43.35 3.80
CA ALA A 4 -6.53 -43.11 2.36
C ALA A 4 -7.19 -41.78 2.02
N ASP A 5 -8.14 -41.33 2.82
CA ASP A 5 -8.79 -40.01 2.68
C ASP A 5 -7.81 -38.89 3.07
N PHE A 6 -7.03 -39.07 4.15
CA PHE A 6 -5.93 -38.15 4.48
C PHE A 6 -4.90 -38.04 3.35
N TYR A 7 -4.37 -39.15 2.84
CA TYR A 7 -3.35 -39.13 1.76
C TYR A 7 -3.88 -38.59 0.41
N ARG A 8 -5.20 -38.45 0.25
CA ARG A 8 -5.82 -37.78 -0.90
C ARG A 8 -5.92 -36.26 -0.76
N THR A 9 -5.56 -35.72 0.41
CA THR A 9 -5.55 -34.28 0.69
C THR A 9 -4.35 -33.62 0.01
N VAL A 10 -4.41 -33.47 -1.32
CA VAL A 10 -3.44 -32.74 -2.13
C VAL A 10 -3.91 -31.28 -2.36
N PRO A 11 -3.03 -30.33 -2.71
CA PRO A 11 -3.41 -28.93 -2.91
C PRO A 11 -4.44 -28.74 -4.02
N LEU A 12 -5.33 -27.78 -3.82
CA LEU A 12 -6.28 -27.34 -4.83
C LEU A 12 -5.65 -26.30 -5.78
N THR A 13 -6.21 -26.16 -6.97
CA THR A 13 -5.76 -25.15 -7.93
C THR A 13 -5.94 -23.74 -7.33
N GLY A 14 -4.85 -22.98 -7.21
CA GLY A 14 -4.85 -21.62 -6.65
C GLY A 14 -4.82 -21.55 -5.12
N GLU A 15 -4.73 -22.67 -4.43
CA GLU A 15 -4.63 -22.71 -2.96
C GLU A 15 -3.24 -22.25 -2.49
N THR A 16 -3.21 -21.36 -1.50
CA THR A 16 -1.94 -20.91 -0.92
C THR A 16 -1.31 -22.02 -0.06
N PRO A 17 0.03 -22.04 0.10
CA PRO A 17 0.68 -23.00 1.01
C PRO A 17 0.14 -22.97 2.44
N VAL A 18 -0.39 -21.83 2.88
CA VAL A 18 -0.99 -21.65 4.20
C VAL A 18 -2.30 -22.39 4.32
N GLU A 19 -3.19 -22.19 3.35
CA GLU A 19 -4.50 -22.81 3.30
C GLU A 19 -4.36 -24.33 3.18
N TYR A 20 -3.41 -24.77 2.35
CA TYR A 20 -3.07 -26.18 2.23
C TYR A 20 -2.59 -26.77 3.56
N TRP A 21 -1.66 -26.12 4.26
CA TRP A 21 -1.17 -26.58 5.57
C TRP A 21 -2.31 -26.70 6.59
N LEU A 22 -3.20 -25.71 6.66
CA LEU A 22 -4.33 -25.71 7.57
C LEU A 22 -5.33 -26.83 7.25
N ARG A 23 -5.63 -27.05 5.96
CA ARG A 23 -6.53 -28.11 5.52
C ARG A 23 -5.95 -29.50 5.76
N LEU A 24 -4.65 -29.65 5.56
CA LEU A 24 -3.92 -30.89 5.82
C LEU A 24 -3.92 -31.26 7.31
N ASN A 25 -3.70 -30.28 8.20
CA ASN A 25 -3.77 -30.51 9.65
C ASN A 25 -5.20 -30.88 10.10
N LYS A 26 -6.23 -30.23 9.56
CA LYS A 26 -7.62 -30.64 9.82
C LYS A 26 -7.93 -32.06 9.35
N ALA A 27 -7.34 -32.47 8.22
CA ALA A 27 -7.54 -33.82 7.67
C ALA A 27 -6.85 -34.90 8.51
N ILE A 28 -5.63 -34.63 9.04
CA ILE A 28 -4.95 -35.58 9.93
C ILE A 28 -5.67 -35.70 11.28
N ASP A 29 -6.15 -34.59 11.85
CA ASP A 29 -6.93 -34.58 13.10
C ASP A 29 -8.19 -35.43 12.97
N ALA A 30 -8.93 -35.26 11.86
CA ALA A 30 -10.13 -36.04 11.57
C ALA A 30 -9.83 -37.54 11.36
N ALA A 31 -8.71 -37.87 10.71
CA ALA A 31 -8.28 -39.24 10.53
C ALA A 31 -7.89 -39.90 11.87
N GLU A 32 -7.17 -39.16 12.73
CA GLU A 32 -6.78 -39.62 14.06
C GLU A 32 -8.00 -39.83 14.96
N GLU A 33 -8.96 -38.90 14.97
CA GLU A 33 -10.19 -39.04 15.74
C GLU A 33 -11.02 -40.25 15.28
N GLY A 34 -11.11 -40.46 13.95
CA GLY A 34 -11.76 -41.63 13.38
C GLY A 34 -11.07 -42.95 13.75
N LEU A 35 -9.74 -42.97 13.82
CA LEU A 35 -8.97 -44.14 14.27
C LEU A 35 -9.15 -44.41 15.77
N LYS A 36 -9.19 -43.37 16.61
CA LYS A 36 -9.45 -43.48 18.05
C LYS A 36 -10.80 -44.14 18.33
N ARG A 37 -11.84 -43.81 17.57
CA ARG A 37 -13.17 -44.46 17.66
C ARG A 37 -13.15 -45.95 17.33
N LEU A 38 -12.14 -46.41 16.58
CA LEU A 38 -11.93 -47.82 16.22
C LEU A 38 -10.92 -48.52 17.14
N GLY A 39 -10.48 -47.88 18.22
CA GLY A 39 -9.47 -48.41 19.15
C GLY A 39 -8.07 -48.49 18.54
N ARG A 40 -7.80 -47.75 17.46
CA ARG A 40 -6.49 -47.67 16.81
C ARG A 40 -5.88 -46.29 17.05
N HIS A 41 -4.56 -46.22 16.98
CA HIS A 41 -3.80 -44.99 17.16
C HIS A 41 -2.79 -44.83 16.01
N MET A 42 -2.46 -43.58 15.69
CA MET A 42 -1.45 -43.24 14.70
C MET A 42 -0.12 -42.95 15.40
N GLU A 43 1.00 -43.50 14.93
CA GLU A 43 2.29 -43.35 15.62
C GLU A 43 2.74 -41.89 15.73
N ASP A 44 2.68 -41.13 14.63
CA ASP A 44 3.02 -39.70 14.62
C ASP A 44 2.22 -38.90 13.56
N PRO A 45 1.04 -38.38 13.94
CA PRO A 45 0.22 -37.54 13.05
C PRO A 45 0.92 -36.30 12.52
N CYS A 46 1.76 -35.68 13.36
CA CYS A 46 2.47 -34.47 13.02
C CYS A 46 3.52 -34.72 11.93
N GLN A 47 4.23 -35.85 12.01
CA GLN A 47 5.23 -36.24 11.02
C GLN A 47 4.60 -36.61 9.67
N GLU A 48 3.44 -37.26 9.67
CA GLU A 48 2.68 -37.59 8.46
C GLU A 48 2.17 -36.32 7.74
N ALA A 49 1.62 -35.37 8.50
CA ALA A 49 1.23 -34.06 7.98
C ALA A 49 2.43 -33.28 7.43
N ALA A 50 3.56 -33.28 8.16
CA ALA A 50 4.79 -32.63 7.74
C ALA A 50 5.31 -33.18 6.40
N MET A 51 5.38 -34.51 6.26
CA MET A 51 5.82 -35.19 5.05
C MET A 51 4.93 -34.86 3.85
N MET A 52 3.61 -34.90 4.05
CA MET A 52 2.62 -34.58 3.02
C MET A 52 2.70 -33.10 2.58
N PHE A 53 2.99 -32.20 3.51
CA PHE A 53 3.14 -30.79 3.20
C PHE A 53 4.39 -30.50 2.37
N VAL A 54 5.54 -31.05 2.79
CA VAL A 54 6.82 -30.89 2.07
C VAL A 54 6.73 -31.45 0.65
N LYS A 55 6.06 -32.59 0.48
CA LYS A 55 5.96 -33.27 -0.82
C LYS A 55 5.09 -32.53 -1.84
N TYR A 56 4.02 -31.89 -1.39
CA TYR A 56 3.03 -31.28 -2.26
C TYR A 56 2.86 -29.77 -2.04
N CYS A 57 3.85 -29.06 -1.51
CA CYS A 57 3.72 -27.63 -1.26
C CYS A 57 3.35 -26.85 -2.56
N PRO A 58 2.23 -26.08 -2.59
CA PRO A 58 1.77 -25.42 -3.82
C PRO A 58 2.54 -24.13 -4.18
N GLY A 59 3.56 -23.75 -3.39
CA GLY A 59 4.35 -22.53 -3.58
C GLY A 59 5.79 -22.81 -4.03
N PRO A 60 6.26 -22.31 -5.19
CA PRO A 60 7.59 -22.63 -5.71
C PRO A 60 8.74 -22.14 -4.81
N THR A 61 8.59 -20.98 -4.16
CA THR A 61 9.59 -20.45 -3.21
C THR A 61 9.73 -21.33 -1.98
N LEU A 62 8.61 -21.67 -1.33
CA LEU A 62 8.61 -22.50 -0.13
C LEU A 62 9.01 -23.95 -0.45
N THR A 63 8.62 -24.46 -1.61
CA THR A 63 9.08 -25.77 -2.13
C THR A 63 10.60 -25.80 -2.30
N ALA A 64 11.24 -24.71 -2.74
CA ALA A 64 12.69 -24.64 -2.86
C ALA A 64 13.39 -24.74 -1.49
N VAL A 65 12.81 -24.13 -0.45
CA VAL A 65 13.31 -24.24 0.93
C VAL A 65 13.23 -25.68 1.44
N PHE A 66 12.12 -26.38 1.17
CA PHE A 66 11.97 -27.75 1.63
C PHE A 66 12.88 -28.76 0.93
N LYS A 67 13.48 -28.42 -0.22
CA LYS A 67 14.47 -29.28 -0.90
C LYS A 67 15.80 -29.42 -0.15
N PHE A 68 16.10 -28.52 0.79
CA PHE A 68 17.37 -28.55 1.53
C PHE A 68 17.44 -29.66 2.61
N LYS A 69 16.31 -30.30 2.92
CA LYS A 69 16.22 -31.35 3.93
C LYS A 69 15.21 -32.41 3.49
N VAL A 70 15.53 -33.69 3.73
CA VAL A 70 14.64 -34.79 3.35
C VAL A 70 13.27 -34.67 4.07
N PRO A 71 12.15 -35.03 3.41
CA PRO A 71 10.79 -34.82 3.95
C PRO A 71 10.59 -35.36 5.37
N ASP A 72 11.10 -36.56 5.65
CA ASP A 72 10.89 -37.27 6.91
C ASP A 72 11.70 -36.70 8.08
N LYS A 73 12.58 -35.72 7.82
CA LYS A 73 13.33 -35.03 8.87
C LYS A 73 12.71 -33.68 9.23
N TRP A 74 11.74 -33.18 8.47
CA TRP A 74 11.04 -31.94 8.80
C TRP A 74 10.05 -32.19 9.93
N THR A 75 10.14 -31.37 10.96
CA THR A 75 9.13 -31.34 12.03
C THR A 75 8.00 -30.38 11.68
N ALA A 76 6.82 -30.61 12.26
CA ALA A 76 5.68 -29.70 12.10
C ALA A 76 6.01 -28.26 12.55
N SER A 77 6.84 -28.10 13.57
CA SER A 77 7.30 -26.79 14.06
C SER A 77 8.16 -26.05 13.04
N GLU A 78 9.15 -26.72 12.45
CA GLU A 78 10.01 -26.13 11.40
C GLU A 78 9.18 -25.77 10.15
N ILE A 79 8.21 -26.60 9.76
CA ILE A 79 7.32 -26.30 8.64
C ILE A 79 6.44 -25.09 8.93
N GLN A 80 5.88 -25.01 10.13
CA GLN A 80 5.07 -23.88 10.56
C GLN A 80 5.89 -22.59 10.55
N GLU A 81 7.15 -22.64 10.99
CA GLU A 81 8.09 -21.53 10.93
C GLU A 81 8.38 -21.08 9.50
N GLN A 82 8.71 -22.00 8.59
CA GLN A 82 8.97 -21.67 7.19
C GLN A 82 7.73 -21.14 6.48
N SER A 83 6.55 -21.67 6.79
CA SER A 83 5.26 -21.18 6.28
C SER A 83 4.95 -19.76 6.79
N ASN A 84 5.26 -19.47 8.05
CA ASN A 84 5.12 -18.13 8.63
C ASN A 84 6.11 -17.14 8.01
N SER A 85 7.36 -17.54 7.81
CA SER A 85 8.38 -16.74 7.12
C SER A 85 7.94 -16.41 5.68
N TYR A 86 7.48 -17.43 4.94
CA TYR A 86 6.97 -17.27 3.58
C TYR A 86 5.75 -16.36 3.49
N LYS A 87 4.82 -16.42 4.45
CA LYS A 87 3.69 -15.47 4.54
C LYS A 87 4.18 -14.03 4.66
N VAL A 88 5.16 -13.80 5.53
CA VAL A 88 5.71 -12.46 5.76
C VAL A 88 6.42 -11.97 4.51
N GLU A 89 7.25 -12.81 3.89
CA GLU A 89 7.98 -12.48 2.66
C GLU A 89 7.04 -12.19 1.48
N ILE A 90 6.01 -13.00 1.25
CA ILE A 90 5.01 -12.73 0.21
C ILE A 90 4.27 -11.43 0.47
N LYS A 91 3.91 -11.17 1.73
CA LYS A 91 3.18 -9.97 2.08
C LYS A 91 4.03 -8.72 1.92
N ASP A 92 5.32 -8.80 2.23
CA ASP A 92 6.28 -7.70 2.03
C ASP A 92 6.57 -7.46 0.54
N ARG A 93 6.73 -8.53 -0.25
CA ARG A 93 6.85 -8.45 -1.71
C ARG A 93 5.62 -7.83 -2.36
N TYR A 94 4.43 -8.23 -1.93
CA TYR A 94 3.18 -7.65 -2.40
C TYR A 94 3.08 -6.16 -2.06
N LEU A 95 3.52 -5.75 -0.87
CA LEU A 95 3.54 -4.34 -0.47
C LEU A 95 4.55 -3.52 -1.28
N THR A 96 5.75 -4.04 -1.53
CA THR A 96 6.76 -3.35 -2.37
C THR A 96 6.31 -3.24 -3.82
N GLU A 97 5.64 -4.26 -4.36
CA GLU A 97 5.00 -4.20 -5.68
C GLU A 97 3.88 -3.15 -5.70
N ILE A 98 3.00 -3.13 -4.69
CA ILE A 98 1.94 -2.11 -4.58
C ILE A 98 2.53 -0.70 -4.54
N LEU A 99 3.49 -0.43 -3.64
CA LEU A 99 4.06 0.91 -3.46
C LEU A 99 4.98 1.32 -4.63
N GLY A 100 5.46 0.35 -5.42
CA GLY A 100 6.27 0.56 -6.62
C GLY A 100 5.48 0.78 -7.91
N GLY A 101 4.15 0.84 -7.83
CA GLY A 101 3.27 1.04 -8.98
C GLY A 101 3.12 2.48 -9.42
N ASP A 102 2.93 2.64 -10.74
CA ASP A 102 2.73 3.88 -11.49
C ASP A 102 1.41 3.91 -12.29
N LYS A 103 0.74 2.76 -12.46
CA LYS A 103 -0.56 2.65 -13.15
C LYS A 103 -1.78 2.86 -12.24
N TYR A 104 -1.56 3.05 -10.95
CA TYR A 104 -2.59 3.27 -9.94
C TYR A 104 -2.05 4.17 -8.82
N VAL A 105 -2.97 4.68 -8.00
CA VAL A 105 -2.63 5.54 -6.85
C VAL A 105 -1.89 4.73 -5.79
N SER A 106 -0.58 4.98 -5.64
CA SER A 106 0.26 4.31 -4.64
C SER A 106 0.52 5.18 -3.40
N CYS A 107 0.63 6.51 -3.49
CA CYS A 107 1.00 7.37 -2.34
C CYS A 107 0.04 7.26 -1.15
N SER A 108 -1.27 7.25 -1.38
CA SER A 108 -2.27 7.10 -0.31
C SER A 108 -2.26 5.72 0.36
N VAL A 109 -1.62 4.72 -0.26
CA VAL A 109 -1.50 3.36 0.28
C VAL A 109 -0.29 3.24 1.22
N ALA A 110 0.70 4.12 1.08
CA ALA A 110 1.96 4.05 1.84
C ALA A 110 1.73 4.12 3.36
N LEU A 111 0.92 5.07 3.85
CA LEU A 111 0.65 5.18 5.29
C LEU A 111 -0.12 3.96 5.84
N PRO A 112 -1.24 3.50 5.23
CA PRO A 112 -1.88 2.25 5.61
C PRO A 112 -0.92 1.06 5.62
N ALA A 113 -0.04 0.95 4.62
CA ALA A 113 0.98 -0.10 4.55
C ALA A 113 1.96 -0.04 5.72
N PHE A 114 2.49 1.15 6.05
CA PHE A 114 3.36 1.35 7.22
C PHE A 114 2.65 0.94 8.51
N CYS A 115 1.45 1.47 8.76
CA CYS A 115 0.69 1.13 9.97
C CYS A 115 0.39 -0.37 10.06
N HIS A 116 0.08 -1.00 8.93
CA HIS A 116 -0.19 -2.42 8.85
C HIS A 116 1.06 -3.26 9.14
N LEU A 117 2.21 -2.89 8.57
CA LEU A 117 3.50 -3.52 8.84
C LEU A 117 3.90 -3.37 10.31
N SER A 118 3.78 -2.18 10.90
CA SER A 118 4.08 -1.96 12.31
C SER A 118 3.28 -2.89 13.23
N ARG A 119 1.97 -3.07 12.95
CA ARG A 119 1.11 -3.98 13.71
C ARG A 119 1.47 -5.44 13.52
N LEU A 120 1.78 -5.86 12.30
CA LEU A 120 2.23 -7.24 12.04
C LEU A 120 3.52 -7.59 12.78
N MET A 121 4.37 -6.60 12.99
CA MET A 121 5.65 -6.75 13.64
C MET A 121 5.55 -6.55 15.16
N GLU A 122 4.35 -6.49 15.74
CA GLU A 122 4.12 -6.54 17.18
C GLU A 122 4.59 -7.89 17.75
N SER A 123 5.31 -7.83 18.88
CA SER A 123 5.83 -9.01 19.57
C SER A 123 4.71 -9.66 20.36
N SER A 124 4.58 -10.97 20.24
CA SER A 124 3.69 -11.80 21.07
C SER A 124 4.51 -12.49 22.15
N ASP A 125 3.90 -12.76 23.30
CA ASP A 125 4.52 -13.57 24.36
C ASP A 125 4.74 -15.03 23.91
N ASP A 126 4.03 -15.46 22.86
CA ASP A 126 4.19 -16.77 22.22
C ASP A 126 5.33 -16.83 21.19
N ASP A 127 5.99 -15.70 20.89
CA ASP A 127 7.04 -15.65 19.87
C ASP A 127 8.36 -16.26 20.40
N PRO A 128 9.00 -17.16 19.62
CA PRO A 128 10.35 -17.61 19.92
C PRO A 128 11.35 -16.44 20.00
N ALA A 129 12.39 -16.57 20.82
CA ALA A 129 13.38 -15.50 21.06
C ALA A 129 13.99 -14.90 19.78
N TYR A 130 14.23 -15.72 18.75
CA TYR A 130 14.74 -15.23 17.47
C TYR A 130 13.70 -14.42 16.68
N VAL A 131 12.41 -14.77 16.76
CA VAL A 131 11.30 -14.01 16.13
C VAL A 131 11.14 -12.67 16.82
N THR A 132 11.18 -12.62 18.14
CA THR A 132 11.13 -11.37 18.91
C THR A 132 12.30 -10.46 18.55
N THR A 133 13.50 -11.02 18.40
CA THR A 133 14.71 -10.28 17.96
C THR A 133 14.55 -9.74 16.54
N PHE A 134 14.03 -10.55 15.62
CA PHE A 134 13.75 -10.15 14.24
C PHE A 134 12.70 -9.02 14.20
N LYS A 135 11.54 -9.22 14.83
CA LYS A 135 10.45 -8.23 14.90
C LYS A 135 10.92 -6.90 15.47
N SER A 136 11.72 -6.94 16.53
CA SER A 136 12.32 -5.75 17.15
C SER A 136 13.28 -5.02 16.18
N THR A 137 14.15 -5.77 15.52
CA THR A 137 15.11 -5.23 14.54
C THR A 137 14.40 -4.62 13.33
N PHE A 138 13.41 -5.32 12.79
CA PHE A 138 12.58 -4.86 11.68
C PHE A 138 11.80 -3.60 12.06
N ARG A 139 11.17 -3.57 13.25
CA ARG A 139 10.43 -2.40 13.72
C ARG A 139 11.34 -1.17 13.85
N LYS A 140 12.56 -1.37 14.35
CA LYS A 140 13.57 -0.29 14.43
C LYS A 140 13.94 0.25 13.05
N ASP A 141 14.14 -0.63 12.06
CA ASP A 141 14.39 -0.22 10.67
C ASP A 141 13.18 0.52 10.08
N LEU A 142 11.97 0.00 10.31
CA LEU A 142 10.72 0.59 9.82
C LEU A 142 10.48 1.99 10.38
N GLU A 143 10.67 2.20 11.69
CA GLU A 143 10.54 3.52 12.31
C GLU A 143 11.62 4.49 11.82
N THR A 144 12.84 4.01 11.54
CA THR A 144 13.90 4.84 10.92
C THR A 144 13.47 5.31 9.53
N ARG A 145 12.92 4.42 8.70
CA ARG A 145 12.42 4.76 7.37
C ARG A 145 11.22 5.69 7.43
N LYS A 146 10.31 5.47 8.38
CA LYS A 146 9.15 6.33 8.65
C LYS A 146 9.60 7.74 9.05
N GLY A 147 10.67 7.87 9.84
CA GLY A 147 11.27 9.16 10.19
C GLY A 147 11.85 9.94 9.01
N ASN A 148 12.29 9.23 7.95
CA ASN A 148 12.77 9.84 6.72
C ASN A 148 11.65 10.14 5.70
N ALA A 149 10.44 9.62 5.93
CA ALA A 149 9.30 9.82 5.05
C ALA A 149 8.54 11.11 5.41
N ASN A 150 7.92 11.73 4.41
CA ASN A 150 7.03 12.87 4.64
C ASN A 150 5.65 12.39 5.15
N ILE A 151 5.57 12.04 6.42
CA ILE A 151 4.35 11.48 7.03
C ILE A 151 3.16 12.43 6.92
N ALA A 152 3.37 13.75 7.06
CA ALA A 152 2.30 14.73 6.88
C ALA A 152 1.70 14.67 5.47
N TYR A 153 2.54 14.52 4.45
CA TYR A 153 2.09 14.36 3.06
C TYR A 153 1.27 13.06 2.89
N LEU A 154 1.76 11.96 3.46
CA LEU A 154 1.07 10.66 3.38
C LEU A 154 -0.28 10.69 4.13
N MET A 155 -0.37 11.39 5.27
CA MET A 155 -1.62 11.56 6.01
C MET A 155 -2.66 12.33 5.18
N ILE A 156 -2.25 13.41 4.52
CA ILE A 156 -3.12 14.19 3.62
C ILE A 156 -3.54 13.33 2.42
N ALA A 157 -2.60 12.64 1.76
CA ALA A 157 -2.91 11.75 0.64
C ALA A 157 -3.90 10.65 1.05
N THR A 158 -3.72 10.04 2.22
CA THR A 158 -4.62 8.99 2.75
C THR A 158 -6.00 9.54 3.07
N ALA A 159 -6.10 10.76 3.64
CA ALA A 159 -7.38 11.40 3.92
C ALA A 159 -8.15 11.76 2.64
N LEU A 160 -7.44 12.21 1.61
CA LEU A 160 -8.01 12.55 0.30
C LEU A 160 -8.32 11.31 -0.55
N ASP A 161 -7.91 10.10 -0.16
CA ASP A 161 -8.33 8.87 -0.83
C ASP A 161 -9.69 8.40 -0.29
N PRO A 162 -10.76 8.33 -1.12
CA PRO A 162 -12.09 7.94 -0.67
C PRO A 162 -12.15 6.50 -0.13
N ARG A 163 -11.16 5.65 -0.42
CA ARG A 163 -11.03 4.29 0.15
C ARG A 163 -10.56 4.33 1.61
N PHE A 164 -9.77 5.34 1.98
CA PHE A 164 -9.06 5.42 3.26
C PHE A 164 -9.40 6.63 4.12
N LYS A 165 -10.34 7.50 3.67
CA LYS A 165 -10.75 8.73 4.37
C LYS A 165 -11.19 8.57 5.83
N ASP A 166 -11.62 7.38 6.24
CA ASP A 166 -11.93 7.08 7.65
C ASP A 166 -10.68 7.02 8.55
N LEU A 167 -9.49 6.98 7.96
CA LEU A 167 -8.18 6.94 8.61
C LEU A 167 -8.07 5.81 9.66
N LYS A 168 -8.63 4.63 9.36
CA LYS A 168 -8.61 3.43 10.24
C LYS A 168 -7.19 2.90 10.50
N CYS A 169 -6.21 3.30 9.69
CA CYS A 169 -4.80 2.98 9.89
C CYS A 169 -4.17 3.72 11.08
N ILE A 170 -4.71 4.87 11.51
CA ILE A 170 -4.17 5.65 12.63
C ILE A 170 -5.14 5.70 13.84
N PRO A 171 -4.62 5.98 15.05
CA PRO A 171 -5.44 6.15 16.26
C PRO A 171 -6.51 7.24 16.09
N ARG A 172 -7.68 7.04 16.72
CA ARG A 172 -8.82 7.97 16.59
C ARG A 172 -8.47 9.40 17.06
N ALA A 173 -7.57 9.53 18.04
CA ALA A 173 -7.13 10.81 18.58
C ALA A 173 -6.40 11.69 17.55
N GLU A 174 -5.66 11.08 16.62
CA GLU A 174 -4.86 11.81 15.62
C GLU A 174 -5.68 12.21 14.38
N ARG A 175 -6.86 11.59 14.16
CA ARG A 175 -7.65 11.81 12.94
C ARG A 175 -8.14 13.24 12.79
N SER A 176 -8.50 13.90 13.89
CA SER A 176 -8.95 15.29 13.86
C SER A 176 -7.86 16.23 13.39
N GLU A 177 -6.61 15.97 13.74
CA GLU A 177 -5.44 16.78 13.37
C GLU A 177 -5.12 16.66 11.88
N VAL A 178 -5.20 15.45 11.32
CA VAL A 178 -5.06 15.24 9.86
C VAL A 178 -6.07 16.07 9.10
N TRP A 179 -7.32 16.02 9.56
CA TRP A 179 -8.41 16.72 8.93
C TRP A 179 -8.33 18.25 9.10
N ALA A 180 -7.81 18.73 10.23
CA ALA A 180 -7.47 20.14 10.41
C ALA A 180 -6.36 20.57 9.44
N SER A 181 -5.35 19.72 9.23
CA SER A 181 -4.27 19.96 8.27
C SER A 181 -4.79 20.06 6.84
N VAL A 182 -5.72 19.18 6.43
CA VAL A 182 -6.39 19.26 5.11
C VAL A 182 -7.18 20.56 4.98
N THR A 183 -7.93 20.96 6.00
CA THR A 183 -8.67 22.23 5.99
C THR A 183 -7.73 23.43 5.86
N ASN A 184 -6.64 23.47 6.62
CA ASN A 184 -5.66 24.56 6.59
C ASN A 184 -4.94 24.63 5.23
N LEU A 185 -4.60 23.48 4.64
CA LEU A 185 -4.01 23.41 3.30
C LEU A 185 -4.90 24.10 2.23
N VAL A 186 -6.22 23.91 2.32
CA VAL A 186 -7.20 24.55 1.43
C VAL A 186 -7.30 26.05 1.71
N LYS A 187 -7.19 26.47 2.98
CA LYS A 187 -7.19 27.89 3.38
C LYS A 187 -5.92 28.63 2.89
N GLU A 188 -4.74 28.06 3.11
CA GLU A 188 -3.44 28.71 2.87
C GLU A 188 -3.14 28.98 1.39
N GLN A 189 -3.51 28.07 0.49
CA GLN A 189 -3.20 28.22 -0.94
C GLN A 189 -3.96 29.39 -1.60
N ARG A 190 -5.07 29.83 -1.00
CA ARG A 190 -5.83 30.98 -1.48
C ARG A 190 -5.15 32.31 -1.17
N VAL A 191 -4.49 32.44 -0.01
CA VAL A 191 -3.73 33.65 0.35
C VAL A 191 -2.61 33.92 -0.67
N ILE A 192 -2.10 32.87 -1.33
CA ILE A 192 -1.13 32.97 -2.41
C ILE A 192 -1.78 33.41 -3.73
N ALA A 193 -2.99 32.92 -4.04
CA ALA A 193 -3.74 33.29 -5.24
C ALA A 193 -4.32 34.73 -5.19
N GLU A 194 -4.50 35.31 -4.00
CA GLU A 194 -5.01 36.67 -3.80
C GLU A 194 -3.91 37.75 -3.69
N LYS A 195 -2.62 37.38 -3.69
CA LYS A 195 -1.54 38.37 -3.80
C LYS A 195 -1.48 38.92 -5.22
N PRO A 196 -1.51 40.25 -5.43
CA PRO A 196 -1.35 40.82 -6.76
C PRO A 196 0.02 40.42 -7.32
N MET A 197 0.02 39.85 -8.52
CA MET A 197 1.21 39.69 -9.32
C MET A 197 1.66 41.10 -9.74
N GLU A 198 2.75 41.60 -9.15
CA GLU A 198 3.41 42.83 -9.64
C GLU A 198 4.04 42.54 -11.00
N GLU A 199 3.24 42.70 -12.07
CA GLU A 199 3.73 42.85 -13.43
C GLU A 199 4.17 44.30 -13.64
N ASN A 200 5.49 44.50 -13.69
CA ASN A 200 6.11 45.71 -14.19
C ASN A 200 5.83 45.87 -15.69
N THR A 201 4.81 46.65 -16.07
CA THR A 201 4.84 47.47 -17.29
C THR A 201 4.03 48.77 -17.11
N SER A 202 4.59 49.88 -17.57
CA SER A 202 4.16 51.27 -17.38
C SER A 202 2.97 51.71 -18.25
N GLU A 203 1.82 52.01 -17.62
CA GLU A 203 0.82 53.13 -17.73
C GLU A 203 0.58 53.97 -19.04
N PRO A 204 -0.55 54.75 -19.23
CA PRO A 204 -1.59 55.21 -18.26
C PRO A 204 -3.10 55.18 -18.82
N PRO A 205 -4.16 55.82 -18.23
CA PRO A 205 -5.40 55.11 -17.83
C PRO A 205 -6.74 55.68 -18.38
N LYS A 206 -7.85 54.92 -18.31
CA LYS A 206 -9.23 55.50 -18.35
C LYS A 206 -10.23 54.83 -17.38
N LYS A 207 -10.63 55.67 -16.41
CA LYS A 207 -11.69 55.60 -15.38
C LYS A 207 -12.94 54.79 -15.74
N LYS A 208 -13.45 53.96 -14.80
CA LYS A 208 -14.84 54.02 -14.25
C LYS A 208 -14.96 53.35 -12.85
N LEU A 209 -15.38 54.18 -11.90
CA LEU A 209 -16.11 53.97 -10.63
C LEU A 209 -15.99 52.63 -9.88
N THR A 210 -15.21 52.67 -8.80
CA THR A 210 -15.28 51.78 -7.64
C THR A 210 -16.35 52.29 -6.68
N LEU A 211 -17.41 51.51 -6.43
CA LEU A 211 -18.32 51.73 -5.31
C LEU A 211 -18.79 50.39 -4.76
N LEU A 212 -18.06 49.91 -3.74
CA LEU A 212 -18.49 49.07 -2.60
C LEU A 212 -17.26 48.37 -2.02
N ALA A 213 -16.48 49.11 -1.24
CA ALA A 213 -15.46 48.56 -0.35
C ALA A 213 -15.87 48.89 1.09
N ALA A 214 -16.84 48.12 1.60
CA ALA A 214 -17.30 48.20 2.98
C ALA A 214 -17.90 46.86 3.40
N SER A 215 -17.11 45.78 3.33
CA SER A 215 -17.37 44.47 3.99
C SER A 215 -16.14 43.57 3.82
N SER A 216 -15.03 43.85 4.48
CA SER A 216 -13.86 42.94 4.46
C SER A 216 -13.71 42.06 5.70
N GLU A 217 -14.44 42.34 6.79
CA GLU A 217 -14.37 41.52 8.01
C GLU A 217 -15.49 40.48 8.10
N SER A 218 -16.61 40.66 7.37
CA SER A 218 -17.75 39.74 7.42
C SER A 218 -17.70 38.62 6.37
N ASP A 219 -16.82 38.71 5.38
CA ASP A 219 -16.71 37.76 4.26
C ASP A 219 -15.74 36.61 4.58
N SER A 220 -14.76 36.86 5.45
CA SER A 220 -13.77 35.86 5.90
C SER A 220 -14.42 34.75 6.73
N GLU A 221 -15.31 35.08 7.67
CA GLU A 221 -15.98 34.08 8.52
C GLU A 221 -16.93 33.18 7.72
N GLN A 222 -17.74 33.77 6.82
CA GLN A 222 -18.66 33.01 5.96
C GLN A 222 -17.92 32.06 5.01
N GLU A 223 -16.71 32.44 4.59
CA GLU A 223 -15.90 31.64 3.70
C GLU A 223 -15.10 30.55 4.40
N GLU A 224 -14.62 30.80 5.62
CA GLU A 224 -14.06 29.73 6.46
C GLU A 224 -15.09 28.64 6.75
N ASP A 225 -16.33 29.04 7.07
CA ASP A 225 -17.46 28.14 7.23
C ASP A 225 -17.75 27.36 5.93
N SER A 226 -17.59 27.99 4.77
CA SER A 226 -17.77 27.35 3.46
C SER A 226 -16.71 26.27 3.19
N ILE A 227 -15.44 26.53 3.54
CA ILE A 227 -14.35 25.55 3.41
C ILE A 227 -14.59 24.38 4.36
N GLU A 228 -14.89 24.65 5.64
CA GLU A 228 -15.13 23.58 6.60
C GLU A 228 -16.33 22.72 6.17
N ASN A 229 -17.40 23.33 5.68
CA ASN A 229 -18.54 22.62 5.12
C ASN A 229 -18.17 21.77 3.90
N SER A 230 -17.27 22.24 3.02
CA SER A 230 -16.80 21.45 1.88
C SER A 230 -16.05 20.18 2.32
N VAL A 231 -15.23 20.29 3.35
CA VAL A 231 -14.49 19.15 3.94
C VAL A 231 -15.45 18.21 4.66
N ARG A 232 -16.41 18.74 5.44
CA ARG A 232 -17.45 17.94 6.10
C ARG A 232 -18.29 17.15 5.10
N ARG A 233 -18.67 17.74 3.97
CA ARG A 233 -19.41 17.05 2.89
C ARG A 233 -18.62 15.86 2.34
N TYR A 234 -17.35 16.04 2.00
CA TYR A 234 -16.51 14.95 1.52
C TYR A 234 -16.37 13.81 2.54
N ARG A 235 -16.19 14.14 3.83
CA ARG A 235 -16.13 13.13 4.90
C ARG A 235 -17.43 12.33 5.04
N ALA A 236 -18.57 12.92 4.74
CA ALA A 236 -19.88 12.28 4.85
C ALA A 236 -20.22 11.38 3.66
N GLU A 237 -19.52 11.50 2.52
CA GLU A 237 -19.69 10.59 1.38
C GLU A 237 -19.41 9.13 1.82
N PRO A 238 -19.96 8.11 1.15
CA PRO A 238 -19.57 6.73 1.39
C PRO A 238 -18.13 6.46 0.94
N ALA A 239 -17.46 5.47 1.54
CA ALA A 239 -16.18 4.98 1.06
C ALA A 239 -16.40 4.18 -0.24
N ILE A 240 -15.44 4.26 -1.16
CA ILE A 240 -15.49 3.52 -2.43
C ILE A 240 -14.84 2.13 -2.28
N SER A 241 -15.08 1.24 -3.24
CA SER A 241 -14.46 -0.10 -3.26
C SER A 241 -12.93 -0.02 -3.32
N SER A 242 -12.25 -1.03 -2.77
CA SER A 242 -10.78 -1.16 -2.82
C SER A 242 -10.24 -1.14 -4.25
N ASP A 243 -11.02 -1.69 -5.18
CA ASP A 243 -10.63 -1.91 -6.57
C ASP A 243 -10.92 -0.70 -7.47
N SER A 244 -11.59 0.32 -6.93
CA SER A 244 -11.90 1.55 -7.66
C SER A 244 -10.73 2.53 -7.65
N CYS A 245 -10.58 3.30 -8.74
CA CYS A 245 -9.56 4.33 -8.86
C CYS A 245 -9.99 5.63 -8.13
N PRO A 246 -9.23 6.10 -7.11
CA PRO A 246 -9.54 7.35 -6.41
C PRO A 246 -9.51 8.58 -7.32
N LEU A 247 -8.54 8.65 -8.25
CA LEU A 247 -8.42 9.79 -9.16
C LEU A 247 -9.60 9.87 -10.14
N GLU A 248 -10.10 8.73 -10.59
CA GLU A 248 -11.30 8.67 -11.43
C GLU A 248 -12.55 9.10 -10.64
N TRP A 249 -12.64 8.69 -9.37
CA TRP A 249 -13.70 9.15 -8.47
C TRP A 249 -13.67 10.67 -8.32
N TRP A 250 -12.49 11.25 -8.04
CA TRP A 250 -12.33 12.71 -7.91
C TRP A 250 -12.64 13.45 -9.20
N SER A 251 -12.31 12.89 -10.36
CA SER A 251 -12.68 13.45 -11.67
C SER A 251 -14.19 13.53 -11.84
N LYS A 252 -14.93 12.46 -11.51
CA LYS A 252 -16.40 12.42 -11.58
C LYS A 252 -17.08 13.36 -10.59
N HIS A 253 -16.44 13.64 -9.45
CA HIS A 253 -16.98 14.48 -8.37
C HIS A 253 -16.31 15.87 -8.29
N ALA A 254 -15.56 16.27 -9.31
CA ALA A 254 -14.86 17.55 -9.32
C ALA A 254 -15.81 18.75 -9.19
N GLY A 255 -17.04 18.63 -9.72
CA GLY A 255 -18.07 19.66 -9.59
C GLY A 255 -18.59 19.81 -8.16
N SER A 256 -18.87 18.71 -7.46
CA SER A 256 -19.39 18.73 -6.08
C SER A 256 -18.32 19.03 -5.04
N HIS A 257 -17.05 18.70 -5.33
CA HIS A 257 -15.90 18.91 -4.45
C HIS A 257 -14.82 19.79 -5.09
N SER A 258 -15.22 20.87 -5.74
CA SER A 258 -14.32 21.79 -6.47
C SER A 258 -13.14 22.32 -5.65
N ARG A 259 -13.33 22.52 -4.34
CA ARG A 259 -12.28 23.00 -3.43
C ARG A 259 -11.26 21.92 -3.05
N LEU A 260 -11.63 20.63 -3.08
CA LEU A 260 -10.75 19.52 -2.66
C LEU A 260 -10.14 18.75 -3.83
N ALA A 261 -10.84 18.69 -4.96
CA ALA A 261 -10.42 17.94 -6.13
C ALA A 261 -8.99 18.29 -6.62
N PRO A 262 -8.55 19.57 -6.66
CA PRO A 262 -7.19 19.91 -7.05
C PRO A 262 -6.12 19.34 -6.10
N TYR A 263 -6.41 19.33 -4.79
CA TYR A 263 -5.50 18.75 -3.79
C TYR A 263 -5.50 17.23 -3.88
N ALA A 264 -6.66 16.61 -4.05
CA ALA A 264 -6.73 15.17 -4.25
C ALA A 264 -5.92 14.74 -5.47
N GLN A 265 -6.04 15.47 -6.59
CA GLN A 265 -5.23 15.20 -7.78
C GLN A 265 -3.73 15.32 -7.48
N LYS A 266 -3.29 16.41 -6.83
CA LYS A 266 -1.88 16.62 -6.48
C LYS A 266 -1.30 15.53 -5.59
N TYR A 267 -1.98 15.18 -4.51
CA TYR A 267 -1.47 14.24 -3.51
C TYR A 267 -1.59 12.79 -3.96
N LEU A 268 -2.66 12.43 -4.66
CA LEU A 268 -2.89 11.04 -5.12
C LEU A 268 -2.11 10.69 -6.39
N ALA A 269 -1.79 11.67 -7.25
CA ALA A 269 -0.97 11.43 -8.44
C ALA A 269 0.53 11.28 -8.14
N THR A 270 0.95 11.59 -6.92
CA THR A 270 2.34 11.38 -6.50
C THR A 270 2.59 9.88 -6.31
N PRO A 271 3.67 9.30 -6.88
CA PRO A 271 4.02 7.91 -6.60
C PRO A 271 4.52 7.76 -5.17
N ALA A 272 4.26 6.60 -4.53
CA ALA A 272 4.75 6.34 -3.17
C ALA A 272 6.27 6.20 -3.08
N THR A 273 6.93 5.81 -4.17
CA THR A 273 8.36 5.45 -4.21
C THR A 273 9.02 5.98 -5.49
N SER A 274 10.36 5.96 -5.50
CA SER A 274 11.17 6.23 -6.69
C SER A 274 11.21 5.07 -7.70
N VAL A 275 10.59 3.92 -7.38
CA VAL A 275 10.64 2.70 -8.20
C VAL A 275 10.19 2.93 -9.65
N PRO A 276 9.13 3.72 -9.96
CA PRO A 276 8.78 4.03 -11.35
C PRO A 276 9.92 4.71 -12.12
N CYS A 277 10.60 5.67 -11.49
CA CYS A 277 11.75 6.34 -12.08
C CYS A 277 12.93 5.37 -12.25
N GLU A 278 13.21 4.51 -11.27
CA GLU A 278 14.26 3.50 -11.35
C GLU A 278 14.00 2.48 -12.47
N ARG A 279 12.74 2.08 -12.68
CA ARG A 279 12.32 1.21 -13.78
C ARG A 279 12.58 1.91 -15.12
N LEU A 280 12.20 3.18 -15.24
CA LEU A 280 12.47 4.00 -16.42
C LEU A 280 13.97 4.13 -16.71
N PHE A 281 14.80 4.40 -15.69
CA PHE A 281 16.25 4.48 -15.85
C PHE A 281 16.90 3.12 -16.15
N SER A 282 16.36 2.02 -15.63
CA SER A 282 16.82 0.67 -15.95
C SER A 282 16.57 0.34 -17.43
N LEU A 283 15.38 0.70 -17.94
CA LEU A 283 15.06 0.61 -19.37
C LEU A 283 15.96 1.53 -20.22
N ALA A 284 16.23 2.75 -19.74
CA ALA A 284 17.17 3.66 -20.39
C ALA A 284 18.58 3.07 -20.47
N GLY A 285 19.00 2.27 -19.48
CA GLY A 285 20.27 1.53 -19.52
C GLY A 285 20.39 0.57 -20.71
N HIS A 286 19.26 0.07 -21.24
CA HIS A 286 19.24 -0.71 -22.48
C HIS A 286 19.36 0.16 -23.73
N ILE A 287 18.79 1.38 -23.71
CA ILE A 287 18.93 2.39 -24.77
C ILE A 287 20.39 2.87 -24.86
N VAL A 288 21.06 3.02 -23.72
CA VAL A 288 22.46 3.45 -23.59
C VAL A 288 23.40 2.23 -23.48
N GLN A 289 23.21 1.20 -24.32
CA GLN A 289 24.20 0.13 -24.45
C GLN A 289 25.44 0.59 -25.23
N LYS A 290 26.62 0.01 -24.92
CA LYS A 290 27.96 0.33 -25.46
C LYS A 290 28.06 0.54 -26.99
N LYS A 291 27.10 0.06 -27.79
CA LYS A 291 27.06 0.25 -29.25
C LYS A 291 26.58 1.64 -29.71
N ILE A 292 26.02 2.48 -28.82
CA ILE A 292 25.49 3.81 -29.16
C ILE A 292 26.09 4.91 -28.26
N ALA A 293 27.38 4.78 -27.92
CA ALA A 293 28.12 5.70 -27.03
C ALA A 293 28.33 7.14 -27.59
N SER A 294 27.64 7.52 -28.67
CA SER A 294 27.74 8.82 -29.34
C SER A 294 26.48 9.69 -29.21
N LEU A 295 25.46 9.25 -28.47
CA LEU A 295 24.27 10.08 -28.23
C LEU A 295 24.59 11.20 -27.23
N SER A 296 24.13 12.40 -27.52
CA SER A 296 24.12 13.49 -26.54
C SER A 296 23.15 13.17 -25.39
N SER A 297 23.38 13.78 -24.22
CA SER A 297 22.48 13.68 -23.08
C SER A 297 21.04 14.09 -23.43
N GLU A 298 20.88 15.09 -24.29
CA GLU A 298 19.58 15.54 -24.80
C GLU A 298 18.86 14.46 -25.62
N ASN A 299 19.59 13.79 -26.53
CA ASN A 299 19.00 12.71 -27.32
C ASN A 299 18.62 11.50 -26.46
N VAL A 300 19.42 11.18 -25.44
CA VAL A 300 19.07 10.13 -24.47
C VAL A 300 17.79 10.51 -23.73
N ASN A 301 17.68 11.74 -23.25
CA ASN A 301 16.46 12.21 -22.57
C ASN A 301 15.22 12.11 -23.48
N ASN A 302 15.33 12.59 -24.72
CA ASN A 302 14.22 12.53 -25.68
C ASN A 302 13.80 11.09 -25.99
N LEU A 303 14.75 10.17 -26.16
CA LEU A 303 14.45 8.76 -26.41
C LEU A 303 13.77 8.08 -25.22
N VAL A 304 14.22 8.37 -23.99
CA VAL A 304 13.61 7.84 -22.76
C VAL A 304 12.17 8.34 -22.62
N CYS A 305 11.93 9.64 -22.83
CA CYS A 305 10.59 10.22 -22.80
C CYS A 305 9.66 9.61 -23.86
N LEU A 306 10.11 9.55 -25.12
CA LEU A 306 9.32 9.00 -26.23
C LEU A 306 9.00 7.52 -26.02
N SER A 307 9.99 6.73 -25.60
CA SER A 307 9.81 5.31 -25.26
C SER A 307 8.74 5.13 -24.19
N ASN A 308 8.78 5.94 -23.13
CA ASN A 308 7.80 5.87 -22.05
C ASN A 308 6.40 6.30 -22.51
N TRP A 309 6.27 7.39 -23.25
CA TRP A 309 4.97 7.92 -23.68
C TRP A 309 4.27 7.02 -24.70
N LEU A 310 5.01 6.44 -25.65
CA LEU A 310 4.45 5.52 -26.63
C LEU A 310 4.01 4.18 -26.00
N SER A 311 4.59 3.80 -24.87
CA SER A 311 4.22 2.57 -24.14
C SER A 311 2.90 2.70 -23.35
N VAL A 312 2.25 3.87 -23.36
CA VAL A 312 0.98 4.13 -22.64
C VAL A 312 -0.25 3.84 -23.52
N GLU A 313 -0.09 3.61 -24.83
CA GLU A 313 -1.19 3.41 -25.78
C GLU A 313 -1.59 1.93 -26.05
N GLU A 314 -0.99 0.96 -25.36
CA GLU A 314 -1.37 -0.48 -25.37
C GLU A 314 -1.89 -0.97 -24.01
#